data_AF-A0A850A6D4-F1
#
_entry.id   AF-A0A850A6D4-F1
#
_cell.length_a   1.000
_cell.length_b   1.000
_cell.length_c   1.000
_cell.angle_alpha   90.00
_cell.angle_beta   90.00
_cell.angle_gamma   90.00
#
_symmetry.space_group_name_H-M   'P 1'
#
loop_
_entity.id
_entity.type
_entity.pdbx_description
1 polymer ?
#
loop_
_entity_poly.entity_id
_entity_poly.type
_entity_poly.pdbx_seq_one_letter_code
_entity_poly.pdbx_strand_id
1 'polypeptide(L)' 'MVIDSSALIAILCDEPEAGAFAEAIQNAVTRLMSAASFLETAIVIESRYGIAGGDKLDQLVAVAQIRT' A
#
# COMPACT_ATOMS: atom_id res chain seq x y z
N MET A 1 -5.36 7.23 -10.29
CA MET A 1 -4.68 7.86 -9.14
C MET A 1 -3.24 7.41 -9.09
N VAL A 2 -2.39 8.27 -8.52
CA VAL A 2 -1.04 7.91 -8.10
C VAL A 2 -1.10 7.76 -6.59
N ILE A 3 -0.60 6.63 -6.08
CA ILE A 3 -0.69 6.22 -4.68
C ILE A 3 0.66 6.51 -4.04
N ASP A 4 0.62 7.18 -2.89
CA ASP A 4 1.78 7.44 -2.05
C ASP A 4 1.98 6.31 -1.01
N SER A 5 3.19 6.20 -0.48
CA SER A 5 3.56 5.23 0.57
C SER A 5 2.64 5.34 1.80
N SER A 6 2.32 6.56 2.23
CA SER A 6 1.50 6.82 3.42
C SER A 6 0.12 6.18 3.34
N ALA A 7 -0.51 6.14 2.16
CA ALA A 7 -1.83 5.53 1.99
C ALA A 7 -1.80 4.01 2.19
N LEU A 8 -0.74 3.33 1.70
CA LEU A 8 -0.57 1.89 1.91
C LEU A 8 -0.19 1.58 3.35
N ILE A 9 0.66 2.40 3.96
CA ILE A 9 1.03 2.27 5.39
C ILE A 9 -0.21 2.42 6.26
N ALA A 10 -1.06 3.40 6.00
CA ALA A 10 -2.30 3.62 6.73
C ALA A 10 -3.23 2.39 6.67
N ILE A 11 -3.37 1.76 5.49
CA ILE A 11 -4.16 0.53 5.33
C ILE A 11 -3.53 -0.65 6.09
N LEU A 12 -2.22 -0.85 5.96
CA LEU A 12 -1.52 -1.98 6.59
C LEU A 12 -1.41 -1.85 8.12
N CYS A 13 -1.39 -0.63 8.64
CA CYS A 13 -1.31 -0.33 10.07
C CYS A 13 -2.67 -0.08 10.73
N ASP A 14 -3.78 -0.23 9.99
CA ASP A 14 -5.15 0.04 10.48
C ASP A 14 -5.31 1.46 11.07
N GLU A 15 -4.75 2.45 10.38
CA GLU A 15 -4.90 3.86 10.75
C GLU A 15 -6.33 4.35 10.48
N PRO A 16 -6.80 5.44 11.15
CA PRO A 16 -8.19 5.92 11.02
C PRO A 16 -8.66 6.16 9.58
N GLU A 17 -7.74 6.56 8.69
CA GLU A 17 -7.99 6.86 7.29
C GLU A 17 -8.02 5.61 6.39
N ALA A 18 -7.67 4.42 6.90
CA ALA A 18 -7.51 3.18 6.13
C ALA A 18 -8.73 2.88 5.24
N GLY A 19 -9.94 2.97 5.81
CA GLY A 19 -11.18 2.72 5.08
C GLY A 19 -11.39 3.69 3.92
N ALA A 20 -11.12 4.99 4.14
CA ALA A 20 -11.26 6.02 3.11
C ALA A 20 -10.24 5.83 1.97
N PHE A 21 -9.00 5.46 2.29
CA PHE A 21 -7.99 5.16 1.28
C PHE A 21 -8.31 3.89 0.48
N ALA A 22 -8.76 2.83 1.15
CA ALA A 22 -9.15 1.59 0.48
C ALA A 22 -10.30 1.83 -0.51
N GLU A 23 -11.32 2.59 -0.11
CA GLU A 23 -12.45 2.96 -0.97
C GLU A 23 -11.98 3.82 -2.16
N ALA A 24 -11.13 4.81 -1.93
CA ALA A 24 -10.60 5.67 -2.99
C ALA A 24 -9.78 4.86 -4.01
N ILE A 25 -8.94 3.93 -3.54
CA ILE A 25 -8.15 3.03 -4.41
C ILE A 25 -9.07 2.11 -5.20
N GLN A 26 -10.06 1.49 -4.55
CA GLN A 26 -11.01 0.60 -5.21
C GLN A 26 -11.76 1.29 -6.34
N ASN A 27 -12.21 2.52 -6.13
CA ASN A 27 -12.98 3.29 -7.11
C ASN A 27 -12.12 3.90 -8.25
N ALA A 28 -10.79 3.82 -8.16
CA ALA A 28 -9.91 4.33 -9.21
C ALA A 28 -9.79 3.35 -10.39
N VAL A 29 -9.99 3.86 -11.60
CA VAL A 29 -9.83 3.10 -12.86
C VAL A 29 -8.38 2.68 -13.11
N THR A 30 -7.43 3.59 -12.83
CA THR A 30 -5.99 3.34 -12.95
C THR A 30 -5.32 3.60 -11.61
N ARG A 31 -4.49 2.67 -11.15
CA ARG A 31 -3.79 2.72 -9.86
C ARG A 31 -2.31 2.56 -10.11
N LEU A 32 -1.56 3.65 -9.95
CA LEU A 32 -0.12 3.68 -10.17
C LEU A 32 0.58 4.00 -8.86
N MET A 33 1.75 3.44 -8.67
CA MET A 33 2.69 3.80 -7.63
C MET A 33 4.08 3.88 -8.25
N SER A 34 4.95 4.73 -7.72
CA SER A 34 6.36 4.69 -8.10
C SER A 34 7.02 3.43 -7.54
N ALA A 35 7.81 2.72 -8.34
CA ALA A 35 8.66 1.62 -7.85
C ALA A 35 9.55 2.04 -6.65
N ALA A 36 10.00 3.30 -6.61
CA ALA A 36 10.77 3.82 -5.47
C ALA A 36 9.91 3.95 -4.20
N SER A 37 8.69 4.50 -4.33
CA SER A 37 7.75 4.62 -3.20
C SER A 37 7.28 3.26 -2.71
N PHE A 38 7.15 2.27 -3.62
CA PHE A 38 6.88 0.89 -3.23
C PHE A 38 8.02 0.30 -2.39
N LEU A 39 9.28 0.49 -2.82
CA LEU A 39 10.45 0.05 -2.05
C LEU A 39 10.54 0.72 -0.68
N GLU A 40 10.29 2.03 -0.59
CA GLU A 40 10.24 2.75 0.68
C GLU A 40 9.16 2.18 1.62
N THR A 41 7.98 1.88 1.07
CA THR A 41 6.88 1.25 1.81
C THR A 41 7.28 -0.12 2.34
N ALA A 42 7.92 -0.95 1.51
CA ALA A 42 8.42 -2.27 1.89
C ALA A 42 9.45 -2.17 3.03
N ILE A 43 10.43 -1.27 2.92
CA ILE A 43 11.43 -1.04 3.98
C ILE A 43 10.75 -0.68 5.31
N VAL A 44 9.76 0.21 5.29
CA VAL A 44 9.05 0.63 6.51
C VAL A 44 8.24 -0.52 7.12
N ILE A 45 7.48 -1.25 6.30
CA ILE A 45 6.61 -2.32 6.76
C ILE A 45 7.41 -3.53 7.25
N GLU A 46 8.45 -3.94 6.53
CA GLU A 46 9.31 -5.05 6.94
C GLU A 46 10.13 -4.70 8.19
N SER A 47 10.55 -3.45 8.36
CA SER A 47 11.21 -3.00 9.60
C SER A 47 10.30 -3.14 10.82
N ARG A 48 8.99 -2.89 10.67
CA ARG A 48 8.01 -2.98 11.76
C ARG A 48 7.50 -4.39 12.03
N TYR A 49 7.25 -5.16 10.98
CA TYR A 49 6.50 -6.43 11.06
C TYR A 49 7.25 -7.63 10.49
N GLY A 50 8.50 -7.45 10.06
CA GLY A 50 9.32 -8.48 9.43
C GLY A 50 8.77 -8.92 8.07
N ILE A 51 9.21 -10.10 7.64
CA ILE A 51 8.84 -10.70 6.35
C ILE A 51 7.32 -10.82 6.19
N ALA A 52 6.60 -11.14 7.28
CA ALA A 52 5.14 -11.24 7.25
C ALA A 52 4.46 -9.91 6.89
N GLY A 53 5.08 -8.77 7.21
CA GLY A 53 4.63 -7.45 6.77
C GLY A 53 4.82 -7.26 5.26
N GLY A 54 5.98 -7.64 4.73
CA GLY A 54 6.27 -7.61 3.29
C GLY A 54 5.25 -8.45 2.50
N ASP A 55 4.98 -9.68 2.96
CA ASP A 55 3.96 -10.54 2.34
C ASP A 55 2.57 -9.89 2.31
N LYS A 56 2.22 -9.11 3.35
CA LYS A 56 0.94 -8.38 3.41
C LYS A 56 0.91 -7.20 2.46
N LEU A 57 2.02 -6.47 2.32
CA LEU A 57 2.15 -5.40 1.32
C LEU A 57 2.00 -5.97 -0.09
N ASP A 58 2.67 -7.07 -0.41
CA ASP A 58 2.58 -7.72 -1.71
C ASP A 58 1.15 -8.20 -2.02
N GLN A 59 0.49 -8.82 -1.03
CA GLN A 59 -0.92 -9.20 -1.14
C GLN A 59 -1.81 -7.99 -1.42
N LEU A 60 -1.61 -6.88 -0.70
CA LEU A 60 -2.40 -5.66 -0.88
C LEU A 60 -2.21 -5.07 -2.28
N VAL A 61 -0.97 -4.91 -2.74
CA VAL A 61 -0.65 -4.38 -4.08
C VAL A 61 -1.24 -5.26 -5.19
N ALA A 62 -1.16 -6.58 -5.04
CA ALA A 62 -1.72 -7.53 -5.99
C ALA A 62 -3.26 -7.48 -6.04
N VAL A 63 -3.93 -7.52 -4.89
CA VAL A 63 -5.41 -7.47 -4.80
C VAL A 63 -5.95 -6.12 -5.27
N ALA A 64 -5.29 -5.03 -4.90
CA ALA A 64 -5.64 -3.70 -5.34
C ALA A 64 -5.21 -3.43 -6.81
N GLN A 65 -4.51 -4.35 -7.46
CA GLN A 65 -4.00 -4.22 -8.84
C GLN A 65 -3.23 -2.91 -9.06
N ILE A 66 -2.41 -2.53 -8.08
CA ILE A 66 -1.56 -1.34 -8.16
C ILE A 66 -0.37 -1.67 -9.05
N ARG A 67 -0.13 -0.82 -10.06
CA ARG A 67 1.04 -0.96 -10.93
C ARG A 67 2.19 -0.10 -10.41
N THR A 68 3.30 -0.74 -10.11
CA THR A 68 4.58 -0.13 -9.67
C THR A 68 5.55 0.06 -10.82
#